data_AF-C0HHI8-F1
#
_entry.id   AF-C0HHI8-F1
#
_cell.length_a   1.000
_cell.length_b   1.000
_cell.length_c   1.000
_cell.angle_alpha   90.00
_cell.angle_beta   90.00
_cell.angle_gamma   90.00
#
_symmetry.space_group_name_H-M   'P 1'
#
loop_
_entity.id
_entity.type
_entity.pdbx_description
1 polymer ?
#
loop_
_entity_poly.entity_id
_entity_poly.type
_entity_poly.pdbx_seq_one_letter_code
_entity_poly.pdbx_strand_id
1 'polypeptide(L)' 'MIPLGKIATVEPVTMKESPPEKYVHVVTVDSHDFWFMGFVSYDKAVHYLVEAVSQRGVATAGGK' A
#
# COMPACT_ATOMS: atom_id res chain seq x y z
N MET A 1 5.58 9.97 7.94
CA MET A 1 6.13 9.49 6.65
C MET A 1 6.57 8.04 6.83
N ILE A 2 6.13 7.11 5.99
CA ILE A 2 6.47 5.67 6.09
C ILE A 2 7.55 5.37 5.04
N PRO A 3 8.75 4.89 5.42
CA PRO A 3 9.77 4.50 4.45
C PRO A 3 9.29 3.35 3.56
N LEU A 4 9.54 3.46 2.26
CA LEU A 4 9.12 2.45 1.29
C LEU A 4 9.67 1.06 1.69
N GLY A 5 10.96 0.93 2.01
CA GLY A 5 11.55 -0.34 2.47
C GLY A 5 11.01 -0.92 3.78
N LYS A 6 10.14 -0.22 4.51
CA LYS A 6 9.54 -0.68 5.77
C LYS A 6 8.13 -1.24 5.64
N ILE A 7 7.46 -1.04 4.50
CA ILE A 7 6.10 -1.56 4.30
C ILE A 7 6.18 -3.05 3.99
N ALA A 8 5.44 -3.87 4.74
CA ALA A 8 5.32 -5.30 4.53
C ALA A 8 4.22 -5.63 3.51
N THR A 9 3.03 -5.05 3.68
CA THR A 9 1.87 -5.30 2.82
C THR A 9 1.11 -4.01 2.50
N VAL A 10 0.41 -4.03 1.37
CA VAL A 10 -0.60 -3.04 0.98
C VAL A 10 -1.84 -3.80 0.55
N GLU A 11 -2.93 -3.60 1.27
CA GLU A 11 -4.16 -4.35 1.13
C GLU A 11 -5.32 -3.40 0.80
N PRO A 12 -5.91 -3.50 -0.40
CA PRO A 12 -7.13 -2.78 -0.75
C PRO A 12 -8.32 -3.40 -0.02
N VAL A 13 -9.09 -2.59 0.71
CA VAL A 13 -10.25 -3.04 1.48
C VAL A 13 -11.48 -2.27 1.02
N THR A 14 -12.56 -3.00 0.71
CA THR A 14 -13.88 -2.42 0.39
C THR A 14 -14.90 -2.94 1.40
N MET A 15 -15.50 -2.04 2.16
CA MET A 15 -16.52 -2.37 3.14
C MET A 15 -17.86 -2.59 2.44
N LYS A 16 -18.70 -3.47 3.01
CA LYS A 16 -20.01 -3.85 2.45
C LYS A 16 -21.12 -2.85 2.83
N GLU A 17 -20.77 -1.57 2.91
CA GLU A 17 -21.67 -0.48 3.29
C GLU A 17 -22.34 0.17 2.08
N SER A 18 -23.33 1.03 2.33
CA SER A 18 -24.05 1.77 1.28
C SER A 18 -24.06 3.27 1.62
N PRO A 19 -23.24 4.10 0.96
CA PRO A 19 -22.31 3.77 -0.13
C PRO A 19 -21.08 2.96 0.35
N PRO A 20 -20.42 2.18 -0.54
CA PRO A 20 -19.25 1.39 -0.16
C PRO A 20 -18.08 2.29 0.25
N GLU A 21 -17.59 2.11 1.47
CA GLU A 21 -16.37 2.76 1.92
C GLU A 21 -15.14 1.96 1.46
N LYS A 22 -14.12 2.68 1.01
CA LYS A 22 -12.89 2.10 0.48
C LYS A 22 -11.67 2.58 1.25
N TYR A 23 -10.83 1.63 1.62
CA TYR A 23 -9.68 1.83 2.49
C TYR A 23 -8.44 1.18 1.87
N VAL A 24 -7.27 1.72 2.17
CA VAL A 24 -6.00 1.03 1.93
C VAL A 24 -5.35 0.76 3.27
N HIS A 25 -5.18 -0.52 3.58
CA HIS A 25 -4.50 -0.99 4.77
C HIS A 25 -3.02 -1.21 4.45
N VAL A 26 -2.14 -0.64 5.26
CA VAL A 26 -0.69 -0.75 5.10
C VAL A 26 -0.09 -1.22 6.41
N VAL A 27 0.58 -2.36 6.37
CA VAL A 27 1.30 -2.92 7.51
C VAL A 27 2.80 -2.75 7.28
N THR A 28 3.55 -2.35 8.29
CA THR A 28 5.01 -2.29 8.24
C THR A 28 5.65 -3.56 8.81
N VAL A 29 6.92 -3.81 8.46
CA VAL A 29 7.70 -4.95 8.97
C VAL A 29 7.92 -4.91 10.48
N ASP A 30 7.78 -3.73 11.10
CA ASP A 30 7.81 -3.52 12.55
C ASP A 30 6.40 -3.45 13.17
N SER A 31 5.40 -3.99 12.46
CA SER A 31 4.02 -4.20 12.96
C SER A 31 3.23 -2.93 13.28
N HIS A 32 3.57 -1.80 12.65
CA HIS A 32 2.69 -0.64 12.66
C HIS A 32 1.58 -0.82 11.61
N ASP A 33 0.39 -0.37 11.98
CA ASP A 33 -0.84 -0.56 11.23
C ASP A 33 -1.40 0.80 10.81
N PHE A 34 -1.56 1.02 9.50
CA PHE A 34 -2.03 2.28 8.93
C PHE A 34 -3.26 2.07 8.04
N TRP A 35 -4.28 2.88 8.27
CA TRP A 35 -5.49 2.94 7.45
C TRP A 35 -5.57 4.27 6.71
N PHE A 36 -5.59 4.19 5.39
CA PHE A 36 -5.77 5.34 4.53
C PHE A 36 -7.18 5.35 3.93
N MET A 37 -7.78 6.53 3.90
CA MET A 37 -9.16 6.78 3.47
C MET A 37 -9.23 8.05 2.63
N GLY A 38 -10.40 8.37 2.07
CA GLY A 38 -10.67 9.68 1.47
C GLY A 38 -9.93 9.91 0.14
N PHE A 39 -9.62 8.84 -0.59
CA PHE A 39 -8.96 8.94 -1.89
C PHE A 39 -9.86 9.61 -2.92
N VAL A 40 -9.32 10.63 -3.62
CA VAL A 40 -9.97 11.21 -4.81
C VAL A 40 -10.11 10.17 -5.92
N SER A 41 -9.11 9.31 -6.08
CA SER A 41 -9.15 8.15 -6.97
C SER A 41 -8.53 6.94 -6.28
N TYR A 42 -9.40 6.12 -5.68
CA TYR A 42 -9.00 4.93 -4.94
C TYR A 42 -8.22 3.93 -5.80
N ASP A 43 -8.74 3.59 -6.98
CA ASP A 43 -8.15 2.54 -7.82
C ASP A 43 -6.73 2.93 -8.30
N LYS A 44 -6.52 4.21 -8.64
CA LYS A 44 -5.19 4.73 -9.01
C LYS A 44 -4.24 4.73 -7.83
N ALA A 45 -4.69 5.13 -6.64
CA ALA A 45 -3.86 5.14 -5.44
C ALA A 45 -3.39 3.72 -5.08
N VAL A 46 -4.30 2.74 -5.11
CA VAL A 46 -3.98 1.33 -4.89
C VAL A 46 -2.95 0.84 -5.90
N HIS A 47 -3.18 1.08 -7.20
CA HIS A 47 -2.28 0.65 -8.27
C HIS A 47 -0.84 1.14 -8.02
N TYR A 48 -0.65 2.44 -7.79
CA TYR A 48 0.67 3.01 -7.58
C TYR A 48 1.32 2.59 -6.26
N LEU A 49 0.55 2.37 -5.19
CA LEU A 49 1.09 1.86 -3.93
C LEU A 49 1.62 0.44 -4.08
N VAL A 50 0.84 -0.45 -4.71
CA VAL A 50 1.24 -1.84 -4.96
C VAL A 50 2.44 -1.90 -5.90
N GLU A 51 2.46 -1.09 -6.95
CA GLU A 51 3.58 -0.99 -7.89
C GLU A 51 4.87 -0.55 -7.17
N ALA A 52 4.79 0.54 -6.39
CA ALA A 52 5.94 1.04 -5.63
C ALA A 52 6.45 0.03 -4.58
N VAL A 53 5.56 -0.82 -4.04
CA VAL A 53 5.94 -1.92 -3.14
C VAL A 53 6.66 -3.03 -3.89
N SER A 54 6.14 -3.41 -5.05
CA SER A 54 6.64 -4.52 -5.86
C SER A 54 8.01 -4.22 -6.48
N GLN A 55 8.24 -2.97 -6.89
CA GLN A 55 9.50 -2.55 -7.50
C GLN A 55 10.69 -2.43 -6.53
N ARG A 56 10.45 -2.53 -5.20
CA ARG A 56 11.52 -2.43 -4.17
C ARG A 56 12.63 -3.47 -4.35
N GLY A 57 12.29 -4.66 -4.85
CA GLY A 57 13.23 -5.77 -5.03
C GLY A 57 14.15 -5.64 -6.23
N VAL A 58 13.92 -4.68 -7.15
CA VAL A 58 14.68 -4.60 -8.41
C VAL A 58 16.01 -3.86 -8.26
N ALA A 59 16.19 -3.09 -7.18
CA ALA A 59 17.40 -2.27 -6.97
C ALA A 59 18.60 -3.00 -6.32
N THR A 60 18.54 -4.32 -6.09
CA THR A 60 19.65 -5.09 -5.47
C THR A 60 20.19 -6.26 -6.30
N ALA A 61 19.78 -6.41 -7.57
CA ALA A 61 20.39 -7.35 -8.50
C ALA A 61 21.42 -6.66 -9.42
N GLY A 62 22.38 -5.96 -8.82
CA GLY A 62 23.53 -5.35 -9.49
C GLY A 62 24.84 -5.95 -8.96
N GLY A 63 24.94 -7.27 -8.97
CA GLY A 63 26.14 -8.02 -8.58
C GLY A 63 26.80 -8.65 -9.80
N LYS A 64 27.61 -7.87 -10.52
CA LYS A 64 28.94 -8.27 -10.99
C LYS A 64 29.75 -7.05 -11.40
#